data_AF-A0A5M6ITJ9-F1
#
_entry.id   AF-A0A5M6ITJ9-F1
#
_cell.length_a   1.000
_cell.length_b   1.000
_cell.length_c   1.000
_cell.angle_alpha   90.00
_cell.angle_beta   90.00
_cell.angle_gamma   90.00
#
_symmetry.space_group_name_H-M   'P 1'
#
loop_
_entity.id
_entity.type
_entity.pdbx_description
1 polymer ?
#
loop_
_entity_poly.entity_id
_entity_poly.type
_entity_poly.pdbx_seq_one_letter_code
_entity_poly.pdbx_strand_id
1 'polypeptide(L)'
;MSDDPHDKETMALCAIRYTIGRRSYVVSDGARWARKWGAKSPWVRRVIIRDLESEVADIDADRAEGRRARATLGDAQDEREWRAVLADLKAMEAANVGA
;
A
#
# COMPACT_ATOMS: atom_id res chain seq x y z
N MET A 1 -9.70 14.19 20.90
CA MET A 1 -8.72 13.70 19.93
C MET A 1 -7.74 14.84 19.69
N SER A 2 -6.43 14.58 19.81
CA SER A 2 -5.42 15.60 19.56
C SER A 2 -5.49 16.04 18.09
N ASP A 3 -5.22 17.32 17.82
CA ASP A 3 -5.17 17.85 16.47
C ASP A 3 -3.82 17.68 15.78
N ASP A 4 -2.91 16.90 16.40
CA ASP A 4 -1.58 16.62 15.87
C ASP A 4 -1.69 15.98 14.45
N PRO A 5 -1.10 16.60 13.42
CA PRO A 5 -1.01 16.02 12.09
C PRO A 5 -0.46 14.60 12.09
N HIS A 6 0.46 14.27 13.00
CA HIS A 6 1.08 12.95 13.09
C HIS A 6 0.10 11.85 13.56
N ASP A 7 -0.84 12.19 14.45
CA ASP A 7 -1.90 11.26 14.87
C ASP A 7 -2.79 10.86 13.69
N LYS A 8 -3.13 11.84 12.84
CA LYS A 8 -3.98 11.63 11.65
C LYS A 8 -3.27 10.73 10.63
N GLU A 9 -1.98 10.94 10.40
CA GLU A 9 -1.17 10.11 9.52
C GLU A 9 -1.01 8.67 10.06
N THR A 10 -0.77 8.53 11.37
CA THR A 10 -0.65 7.23 12.04
C THR A 10 -1.96 6.44 11.92
N MET A 11 -3.10 7.10 12.17
CA MET A 11 -4.42 6.46 12.00
C MET A 11 -4.69 6.07 10.55
N ALA A 12 -4.26 6.88 9.57
CA ALA A 12 -4.35 6.53 8.17
C ALA A 12 -3.55 5.27 7.84
N LEU A 13 -2.29 5.17 8.33
CA LEU A 13 -1.46 3.99 8.15
C LEU A 13 -2.09 2.74 8.77
N CYS A 14 -2.63 2.84 9.98
CA CYS A 14 -3.33 1.73 10.63
C CYS A 14 -4.53 1.25 9.79
N ALA A 15 -5.35 2.18 9.30
CA ALA A 15 -6.50 1.85 8.47
C ALA A 15 -6.08 1.19 7.14
N ILE A 16 -5.05 1.70 6.47
CA ILE A 16 -4.55 1.14 5.20
C ILE A 16 -4.00 -0.26 5.42
N ARG A 17 -3.13 -0.46 6.43
CA ARG A 17 -2.57 -1.78 6.75
C ARG A 17 -3.65 -2.80 7.09
N TYR A 18 -4.71 -2.38 7.78
CA TYR A 18 -5.84 -3.26 8.08
C TYR A 18 -6.53 -3.80 6.81
N THR A 19 -6.52 -3.04 5.72
CA THR A 19 -7.12 -3.42 4.43
C THR A 19 -6.23 -4.33 3.58
N ILE A 20 -4.91 -4.33 3.80
CA ILE A 20 -3.98 -5.21 3.07
C ILE A 20 -4.29 -6.67 3.44
N GLY A 21 -4.47 -7.52 2.42
CA GLY A 21 -4.79 -8.94 2.61
C GLY A 21 -6.25 -9.25 2.95
N ARG A 22 -7.12 -8.23 3.04
CA ARG A 22 -8.57 -8.45 3.17
C ARG A 22 -9.13 -8.87 1.82
N ARG A 23 -10.08 -9.81 1.83
CA ARG A 23 -10.83 -10.28 0.64
C ARG A 23 -12.25 -9.74 0.67
N SER A 24 -12.38 -8.42 0.68
CA SER A 24 -13.68 -7.73 0.69
C SER A 24 -13.56 -6.33 0.08
N TYR A 25 -14.70 -5.67 -0.10
CA TYR A 25 -14.81 -4.31 -0.66
C TYR A 25 -13.93 -3.26 0.04
N VAL A 26 -13.43 -3.53 1.25
CA VAL A 26 -12.54 -2.64 2.01
C VAL A 26 -11.19 -2.42 1.32
N VAL A 27 -10.79 -3.31 0.39
CA VAL A 27 -9.55 -3.14 -0.39
C VAL A 27 -9.60 -1.87 -1.23
N SER A 28 -10.69 -1.63 -1.95
CA SER A 28 -10.83 -0.43 -2.79
C SER A 28 -10.88 0.86 -1.97
N ASP A 29 -11.45 0.81 -0.76
CA ASP A 29 -11.36 1.92 0.20
C ASP A 29 -9.92 2.14 0.69
N GLY A 30 -9.22 1.07 1.03
CA GLY A 30 -7.80 1.08 1.40
C GLY A 30 -6.92 1.67 0.30
N ALA A 31 -7.12 1.24 -0.95
CA ALA A 31 -6.40 1.72 -2.12
C ALA A 31 -6.65 3.22 -2.37
N ARG A 32 -7.90 3.68 -2.24
CA ARG A 32 -8.25 5.11 -2.32
C ARG A 32 -7.56 5.90 -1.22
N TRP A 33 -7.56 5.39 0.02
CA TRP A 33 -6.93 6.05 1.15
C TRP A 33 -5.41 6.10 1.01
N ALA A 34 -4.78 5.01 0.56
CA ALA A 34 -3.34 4.95 0.32
C ALA A 34 -2.88 6.04 -0.67
N ARG A 35 -3.57 6.20 -1.80
CA ARG A 35 -3.30 7.27 -2.76
C ARG A 35 -3.49 8.67 -2.14
N LYS A 36 -4.62 8.88 -1.47
CA LYS A 36 -4.97 10.17 -0.86
C LYS A 36 -3.94 10.61 0.18
N TRP A 37 -3.55 9.71 1.09
CA TRP A 37 -2.61 10.03 2.16
C TRP A 37 -1.17 10.03 1.67
N GLY A 38 -0.81 9.16 0.71
CA GLY A 38 0.50 9.19 0.07
C GLY A 38 0.77 10.46 -0.75
N ALA A 39 -0.26 11.06 -1.34
CA ALA A 39 -0.13 12.37 -1.99
C ALA A 39 0.08 13.52 -0.98
N LYS A 40 -0.48 13.39 0.24
CA LYS A 40 -0.43 14.43 1.28
C LYS A 40 0.81 14.38 2.15
N SER A 41 1.35 13.18 2.38
CA SER A 41 2.43 12.96 3.34
C SER A 41 3.51 12.07 2.74
N PRO A 42 4.74 12.59 2.56
CA PRO A 42 5.88 11.78 2.13
C PRO A 42 6.22 10.65 3.11
N TRP A 43 5.99 10.85 4.41
CA TRP A 43 6.20 9.80 5.41
C TRP A 43 5.23 8.64 5.21
N VAL A 44 3.93 8.93 5.16
CA VAL A 44 2.90 7.91 4.90
C VAL A 44 3.17 7.20 3.58
N ARG A 45 3.51 7.94 2.52
CA ARG A 45 3.85 7.37 1.22
C ARG A 45 4.98 6.36 1.30
N ARG A 46 6.13 6.73 1.90
CA ARG A 46 7.29 5.84 2.02
C ARG A 46 6.99 4.59 2.85
N VAL A 47 6.20 4.73 3.92
CA VAL A 47 5.79 3.57 4.73
C VAL A 47 4.94 2.60 3.91
N ILE A 48 3.95 3.09 3.16
CA ILE A 48 3.08 2.24 2.34
C ILE A 48 3.87 1.59 1.19
N ILE A 49 4.76 2.33 0.53
CA ILE A 49 5.64 1.79 -0.52
C ILE A 49 6.41 0.59 0.04
N ARG A 50 7.10 0.76 1.17
CA ARG A 50 7.89 -0.31 1.79
C ARG A 50 7.03 -1.53 2.12
N ASP A 51 5.87 -1.31 2.73
CA ASP A 51 4.97 -2.40 3.13
C ASP A 51 4.48 -3.18 1.89
N LEU A 52 4.05 -2.49 0.82
CA LEU A 52 3.60 -3.14 -0.42
C LEU A 52 4.74 -3.79 -1.21
N GLU A 53 5.93 -3.20 -1.25
CA GLU A 53 7.09 -3.80 -1.92
C GLU A 53 7.50 -5.13 -1.28
N SER A 54 7.48 -5.21 0.05
CA SER A 54 7.76 -6.45 0.76
C SER A 54 6.78 -7.56 0.38
N GLU A 55 5.48 -7.26 0.35
CA GLU A 55 4.45 -8.24 0.00
C GLU A 55 4.53 -8.66 -1.47
N VAL A 56 4.77 -7.70 -2.38
CA VAL A 56 4.95 -7.98 -3.80
C VAL A 56 6.17 -8.88 -4.03
N ALA A 57 7.31 -8.57 -3.40
CA ALA A 57 8.53 -9.35 -3.52
C ALA A 57 8.33 -10.80 -3.05
N ASP A 58 7.66 -11.00 -1.93
CA ASP A 58 7.34 -12.32 -1.39
C ASP A 58 6.45 -13.14 -2.34
N ILE A 59 5.42 -12.51 -2.91
CA ILE A 59 4.52 -13.13 -3.90
C ILE A 59 5.30 -13.52 -5.16
N ASP A 60 6.14 -12.62 -5.66
CA ASP A 60 6.89 -12.84 -6.90
C ASP A 60 7.98 -13.90 -6.70
N ALA A 61 8.62 -13.96 -5.53
CA ALA A 61 9.56 -15.02 -5.16
C ALA A 61 8.87 -16.39 -5.07
N ASP A 62 7.71 -16.48 -4.41
CA ASP A 62 6.95 -17.72 -4.35
C ASP A 62 6.58 -18.22 -5.76
N ARG A 63 6.18 -17.31 -6.67
CA ARG A 63 5.88 -17.64 -8.08
C ARG A 63 7.12 -18.10 -8.85
N ALA A 64 8.24 -17.42 -8.69
CA ALA A 64 9.50 -17.74 -9.36
C ALA A 64 10.03 -19.13 -8.97
N GLU A 65 9.82 -19.53 -7.70
CA GLU A 65 10.22 -20.83 -7.18
C GLU A 65 9.20 -21.95 -7.47
N GLY A 66 8.11 -21.65 -8.22
CA GLY A 66 7.04 -22.60 -8.50
C GLY A 66 6.23 -23.01 -7.26
N ARG A 67 6.36 -22.27 -6.16
CA ARG A 67 5.57 -22.47 -4.94
C ARG A 67 4.17 -21.87 -5.11
N ARG A 68 3.23 -22.35 -4.30
CA ARG A 68 1.92 -21.69 -4.18
C ARG A 68 2.15 -20.30 -3.58
N ALA A 69 1.91 -19.27 -4.39
CA ALA A 69 2.03 -17.88 -3.95
C ALA A 69 1.11 -17.59 -2.76
N ARG A 70 1.66 -16.91 -1.75
CA ARG A 70 0.89 -16.36 -0.63
C ARG A 70 -0.11 -15.32 -1.15
N ALA A 71 -1.31 -15.33 -0.57
CA ALA A 71 -2.37 -14.38 -0.92
C ALA A 71 -2.38 -13.19 0.06
N THR A 72 -1.20 -12.62 0.35
CA THR A 72 -1.03 -11.58 1.37
C THR A 72 -1.60 -10.22 0.95
N LEU A 73 -1.75 -10.00 -0.36
CA LEU A 73 -2.45 -8.84 -0.92
C LEU A 73 -3.93 -9.10 -1.24
N GLY A 74 -4.48 -10.24 -0.83
CA GLY A 74 -5.85 -10.64 -1.15
C GLY A 74 -5.91 -11.56 -2.37
N ASP A 75 -7.07 -11.60 -3.04
CA ASP A 75 -7.24 -12.39 -4.26
C ASP A 75 -6.62 -11.68 -5.47
N ALA A 76 -6.63 -12.31 -6.64
CA ALA A 76 -5.94 -11.78 -7.83
C ALA A 76 -6.40 -10.36 -8.24
N GLN A 77 -7.66 -9.99 -7.99
CA GLN A 77 -8.16 -8.63 -8.22
C GLN A 77 -7.54 -7.64 -7.23
N ASP A 78 -7.52 -7.99 -5.95
CA ASP A 78 -6.99 -7.17 -4.86
C ASP A 78 -5.49 -6.94 -5.04
N GLU A 79 -4.75 -8.00 -5.38
CA GLU A 79 -3.32 -7.93 -5.67
C GLU A 79 -3.02 -6.94 -6.82
N ARG A 80 -3.80 -6.99 -7.91
CA ARG A 80 -3.64 -6.05 -9.03
C ARG A 80 -3.90 -4.61 -8.58
N GLU A 81 -4.91 -4.38 -7.74
CA GLU A 81 -5.21 -3.06 -7.21
C GLU A 81 -4.06 -2.54 -6.33
N TRP A 82 -3.52 -3.37 -5.44
CA TRP A 82 -2.37 -3.00 -4.60
C TRP A 82 -1.09 -2.74 -5.40
N ARG A 83 -0.83 -3.53 -6.45
CA ARG A 83 0.30 -3.25 -7.38
C ARG A 83 0.13 -1.93 -8.11
N ALA A 84 -1.09 -1.58 -8.52
CA ALA A 84 -1.38 -0.28 -9.11
C ALA A 84 -1.15 0.86 -8.11
N VAL A 85 -1.62 0.71 -6.86
CA VAL A 85 -1.33 1.68 -5.77
C VAL A 85 0.17 1.84 -5.59
N LEU A 86 0.94 0.75 -5.53
CA LEU A 86 2.39 0.82 -5.39
C LEU A 86 3.03 1.61 -6.54
N ALA A 87 2.62 1.35 -7.79
CA ALA A 87 3.12 2.10 -8.95
C ALA A 87 2.81 3.60 -8.84
N ASP A 88 1.58 3.97 -8.46
CA ASP A 88 1.17 5.36 -8.27
C ASP A 88 2.00 6.07 -7.20
N LEU A 89 2.22 5.41 -6.05
CA LEU A 89 3.00 5.98 -4.95
C LEU A 89 4.48 6.13 -5.32
N LYS A 90 5.06 5.17 -6.05
CA LYS A 90 6.45 5.29 -6.53
C LYS A 90 6.60 6.43 -7.54
N ALA A 91 5.62 6.63 -8.42
CA ALA A 91 5.61 7.77 -9.34
C ALA A 91 5.56 9.10 -8.58
N MET A 92 4.75 9.20 -7.52
CA MET A 92 4.71 10.38 -6.64
C MET A 92 6.05 10.62 -5.92
N GLU A 93 6.72 9.58 -5.43
CA GLU A 93 8.03 9.73 -4.77
C GLU A 93 9.10 10.19 -5.77
N ALA A 94 9.12 9.62 -6.98
CA ALA A 94 10.05 10.03 -8.04
C ALA A 94 9.86 11.50 -8.45
N ALA A 95 8.61 11.95 -8.59
CA ALA A 95 8.29 13.34 -8.90
C ALA A 95 8.73 14.31 -7.79
N ASN A 96 8.70 13.88 -6.53
CA ASN A 96 9.14 14.68 -5.39
C ASN A 96 10.67 14.79 -5.24
N VAL A 97 11.45 13.86 -5.79
CA VAL A 97 12.92 13.90 -5.74
C VAL A 97 13.49 14.80 -6.85
N GLY A 98 12.71 15.12 -7.88
CA GLY A 98 13.10 15.99 -8.99
C GLY A 98 12.71 17.48 -8.84
N ALA A 99 12.07 17.86 -7.73
CA ALA A 99 11.66 19.23 -7.42
C ALA A 99 12.53 19.85 -6.32
#